data_AF-A0A7W9JEG6-F1
#
_entry.id   AF-A0A7W9JEG6-F1
#
_cell.length_a   1.000
_cell.length_b   1.000
_cell.length_c   1.000
_cell.angle_alpha   90.00
_cell.angle_beta   90.00
_cell.angle_gamma   90.00
#
_symmetry.space_group_name_H-M   'P 1'
#
loop_
_entity.id
_entity.type
_entity.pdbx_description
1 polymer ?
#
loop_
_entity_poly.entity_id
_entity_poly.type
_entity_poly.pdbx_seq_one_letter_code
_entity_poly.pdbx_strand_id
1 'polypeptide(L)'
;MTVSVLTYLEQTSPYDVRPAKNDTAEVRRVEEVSPEFARYFYSSVGGDWHWTTKLEWDWARWIQHLTRPAFETWVAHTGGVPAGYIALKGEGTEVEVENYKARGMRPYKTEQEERPDADGPPPGPWPGANRSAAL
;
A
#
# COMPACT_ATOMS: atom_id res chain seq x y z
N MET A 1 -8.82 2.32 22.25
CA MET A 1 -7.61 1.56 21.88
C MET A 1 -8.07 0.17 21.53
N THR A 2 -7.82 -0.25 20.29
CA THR A 2 -8.19 -1.58 19.80
C THR A 2 -6.92 -2.38 19.59
N VAL A 3 -6.86 -3.58 20.17
CA VAL A 3 -5.77 -4.53 19.93
C VAL A 3 -5.95 -5.09 18.52
N SER A 4 -5.01 -4.78 17.64
CA SER A 4 -4.94 -5.31 16.27
C SER A 4 -3.93 -6.44 16.21
N VAL A 5 -4.26 -7.51 15.49
CA VAL A 5 -3.33 -8.59 15.18
C VAL A 5 -2.76 -8.33 13.79
N LEU A 6 -1.46 -8.09 13.71
CA LEU A 6 -0.74 -7.93 12.46
C LEU A 6 -0.10 -9.27 12.08
N THR A 7 -0.49 -9.82 10.93
CA THR A 7 0.12 -11.03 10.37
C THR A 7 1.01 -10.66 9.20
N TYR A 8 2.30 -10.94 9.33
CA TYR A 8 3.28 -10.85 8.27
C TYR A 8 3.20 -12.09 7.40
N LEU A 9 3.33 -11.88 6.09
CA LEU A 9 3.25 -12.94 5.09
C LEU A 9 4.55 -12.94 4.28
N GLU A 10 5.06 -14.11 3.94
CA GLU A 10 6.28 -14.26 3.14
C GLU A 10 6.05 -15.09 1.88
N GLN A 11 6.94 -14.87 0.92
CA GLN A 11 7.09 -15.64 -0.31
C GLN A 11 8.59 -15.93 -0.48
N THR A 12 8.95 -17.21 -0.58
CA THR A 12 10.35 -17.64 -0.69
C THR A 12 10.71 -18.14 -2.08
N SER A 13 9.71 -18.35 -2.93
CA SER A 13 9.86 -18.76 -4.32
C SER A 13 8.96 -17.91 -5.23
N PRO A 14 9.42 -17.56 -6.45
CA PRO A 14 8.56 -16.88 -7.44
C PRO A 14 7.32 -17.69 -7.81
N TYR A 15 7.30 -19.00 -7.55
CA TYR A 15 6.18 -19.90 -7.87
C TYR A 15 5.14 -20.04 -6.74
N ASP A 16 5.35 -19.45 -5.57
CA ASP A 16 4.39 -19.56 -4.45
C ASP A 16 3.12 -18.73 -4.70
N VAL A 17 3.20 -17.74 -5.60
CA VAL A 17 2.05 -16.90 -5.96
C VAL A 17 1.23 -17.52 -7.08
N ARG A 18 -0.09 -17.40 -6.94
CA ARG A 18 -1.02 -17.73 -8.02
C ARG A 18 -1.10 -16.52 -8.96
N PRO A 19 -0.82 -16.70 -10.26
CA PRO A 19 -0.95 -15.62 -11.23
C PRO A 19 -2.36 -14.98 -11.21
N ALA A 20 -2.41 -13.69 -11.48
CA ALA A 20 -3.68 -12.98 -11.62
C ALA A 20 -4.48 -13.56 -12.81
N LYS A 21 -5.80 -13.60 -12.69
CA LYS A 21 -6.68 -14.12 -13.76
C LYS A 21 -6.77 -13.22 -14.99
N ASN A 22 -6.37 -11.96 -14.86
CA ASN A 22 -6.52 -10.95 -15.90
C ASN A 22 -5.18 -10.24 -16.09
N ASP A 23 -4.73 -10.15 -17.34
CA ASP A 23 -3.46 -9.59 -17.80
C ASP A 23 -3.61 -8.20 -18.45
N THR A 24 -4.82 -7.63 -18.45
CA THR A 24 -5.09 -6.33 -19.08
C THR A 24 -4.46 -5.13 -18.37
N ALA A 25 -3.94 -5.32 -17.16
CA ALA A 25 -3.32 -4.24 -16.38
C ALA A 25 -1.84 -4.10 -16.74
N GLU A 26 -1.43 -2.90 -17.13
CA GLU A 26 -0.04 -2.57 -17.35
C GLU A 26 0.60 -2.15 -16.03
N VAL A 27 1.62 -2.87 -15.59
CA VAL A 27 2.36 -2.56 -14.36
C VAL A 27 3.67 -1.88 -14.72
N ARG A 28 3.89 -0.66 -14.24
CA ARG A 28 5.11 0.12 -14.48
C ARG A 28 5.74 0.58 -13.17
N ARG A 29 7.07 0.58 -13.12
CA ARG A 29 7.82 1.29 -12.08
C ARG A 29 7.70 2.79 -12.32
N VAL A 30 7.50 3.53 -11.24
CA VAL A 30 7.54 4.99 -11.23
C VAL A 30 8.96 5.39 -10.84
N GLU A 31 9.69 6.03 -11.75
CA GLU A 31 11.09 6.40 -11.54
C GLU A 31 11.22 7.57 -10.56
N GLU A 32 10.36 8.59 -10.71
CA GLU A 32 10.29 9.76 -9.83
C GLU A 32 8.89 9.87 -9.23
N VAL A 33 8.78 9.58 -7.93
CA VAL A 33 7.50 9.60 -7.21
C VAL A 33 7.38 10.92 -6.47
N SER A 34 6.40 11.75 -6.83
CA SER A 34 6.11 12.95 -6.06
C SER A 34 5.36 12.62 -4.76
N PRO A 35 5.55 13.40 -3.68
CA PRO A 35 4.77 13.27 -2.44
C PRO A 35 3.26 13.26 -2.65
N GLU A 36 2.73 14.10 -3.56
CA GLU A 36 1.31 14.17 -3.86
C GLU A 36 0.81 12.87 -4.50
N PHE A 37 1.59 12.31 -5.43
CA PHE A 37 1.25 11.06 -6.10
C PHE A 37 1.26 9.88 -5.13
N ALA A 38 2.27 9.80 -4.25
CA ALA A 38 2.31 8.79 -3.19
C ALA A 38 1.14 8.93 -2.21
N ARG A 39 0.83 10.16 -1.79
CA ARG A 39 -0.29 10.44 -0.87
C ARG A 39 -1.64 10.14 -1.51
N TYR A 40 -1.81 10.42 -2.81
CA TYR A 40 -3.01 10.05 -3.57
C TYR A 40 -3.27 8.54 -3.48
N PHE A 41 -2.25 7.72 -3.74
CA PHE A 41 -2.40 6.27 -3.64
C PHE A 41 -2.62 5.76 -2.23
N TYR A 42 -1.84 6.29 -1.27
CA TYR A 42 -1.97 5.89 0.13
C TYR A 42 -3.40 6.15 0.66
N SER A 43 -3.98 7.30 0.31
CA SER A 43 -5.35 7.65 0.70
C SER A 43 -6.43 6.92 -0.10
N SER A 44 -6.28 6.78 -1.43
CA SER A 44 -7.29 6.17 -2.30
C SER A 44 -7.36 4.65 -2.19
N VAL A 45 -6.21 3.98 -2.02
CA VAL A 45 -6.14 2.51 -1.86
C VAL A 45 -6.24 2.13 -0.39
N GLY A 46 -5.57 2.88 0.49
CA GLY A 46 -5.50 2.60 1.92
C GLY A 46 -6.71 3.07 2.73
N GLY A 47 -7.58 3.90 2.16
CA GLY A 47 -8.78 4.42 2.83
C GLY A 47 -9.63 3.32 3.44
N ASP A 48 -10.06 2.35 2.63
CA ASP A 48 -10.89 1.21 3.07
C ASP A 48 -10.22 0.34 4.16
N TRP A 49 -8.91 0.49 4.35
CA TRP A 49 -8.10 -0.24 5.31
C TRP A 49 -7.64 0.63 6.49
N HIS A 50 -8.19 1.85 6.63
CA HIS A 50 -7.84 2.83 7.65
C HIS A 50 -6.33 3.11 7.73
N TRP A 51 -5.70 3.27 6.58
CA TRP A 51 -4.32 3.75 6.51
C TRP A 51 -4.28 5.26 6.70
N THR A 52 -3.95 5.69 7.91
CA THR A 52 -3.94 7.11 8.28
C THR A 52 -2.55 7.63 8.65
N THR A 53 -1.63 6.74 9.05
CA THR A 53 -0.33 7.11 9.64
C THR A 53 0.52 8.04 8.78
N LYS A 54 0.46 7.91 7.44
CA LYS A 54 1.24 8.76 6.53
C LYS A 54 0.49 10.02 6.06
N LEU A 55 -0.81 10.15 6.37
CA LEU A 55 -1.61 11.29 5.89
C LEU A 55 -1.23 12.62 6.53
N GLU A 56 -0.65 12.56 7.73
CA GLU A 56 -0.15 13.72 8.49
C GLU A 56 1.30 14.09 8.15
N TRP A 57 1.97 13.29 7.30
CA TRP A 57 3.35 13.58 6.92
C TRP A 57 3.41 14.87 6.10
N ASP A 58 4.36 15.72 6.48
CA ASP A 58 4.72 16.88 5.67
C ASP A 58 5.53 16.45 4.43
N TRP A 59 5.80 17.44 3.58
CA TRP A 59 6.56 17.25 2.35
C TRP A 59 7.92 16.59 2.59
N ALA A 60 8.66 17.07 3.58
CA ALA A 60 10.02 16.63 3.85
C ALA A 60 10.06 15.15 4.26
N ARG A 61 9.10 14.73 5.10
CA ARG A 61 8.98 13.34 5.53
C ARG A 61 8.56 12.41 4.39
N TRP A 62 7.70 12.87 3.49
CA TRP A 62 7.39 12.12 2.26
C TRP A 62 8.64 11.96 1.38
N ILE A 63 9.38 13.03 1.11
CA ILE A 63 10.61 12.95 0.32
C ILE A 63 11.60 11.98 0.97
N GLN A 64 11.84 12.13 2.28
CA GLN A 64 12.75 11.24 3.02
C GLN A 64 12.35 9.76 2.89
N HIS A 65 11.05 9.46 2.88
CA HIS A 65 10.56 8.10 2.71
C HIS A 65 10.74 7.58 1.27
N LEU A 66 10.36 8.40 0.29
CA LEU A 66 10.36 8.03 -1.13
C LEU A 66 11.78 7.89 -1.71
N THR A 67 12.77 8.60 -1.15
CA THR A 67 14.16 8.58 -1.62
C THR A 67 15.04 7.58 -0.86
N ARG A 68 14.45 6.65 -0.09
CA ARG A 68 15.24 5.62 0.60
C ARG A 68 15.92 4.71 -0.43
N PRO A 69 17.16 4.28 -0.18
CA PRO A 69 17.80 3.25 -1.00
C PRO A 69 16.92 2.00 -1.08
N ALA A 70 16.84 1.39 -2.27
CA ALA A 70 16.02 0.21 -2.54
C ALA A 70 14.52 0.37 -2.26
N PHE A 71 14.00 1.60 -2.22
CA PHE A 71 12.57 1.86 -2.22
C PHE A 71 12.06 2.05 -3.66
N GLU A 72 10.99 1.36 -4.01
CA GLU A 72 10.39 1.43 -5.34
C GLU A 72 8.87 1.55 -5.25
N THR A 73 8.29 2.33 -6.16
CA THR A 73 6.84 2.39 -6.33
C THR A 73 6.47 1.84 -7.69
N TRP A 74 5.52 0.91 -7.69
CA TRP A 74 5.01 0.28 -8.91
C TRP A 74 3.51 0.50 -8.98
N VAL A 75 3.03 0.89 -10.16
CA VAL A 75 1.63 1.25 -10.39
C VAL A 75 1.04 0.39 -11.50
N ALA A 76 -0.12 -0.18 -11.20
CA ALA A 76 -0.95 -0.87 -12.18
C ALA A 76 -1.87 0.14 -12.88
N HIS A 77 -1.95 0.09 -14.20
CA HIS A 77 -2.82 0.93 -15.02
C HIS A 77 -3.77 0.07 -15.85
N THR A 78 -5.03 0.49 -15.94
CA THR A 78 -6.02 -0.14 -16.81
C THR A 78 -6.68 0.95 -17.64
N GLY A 79 -6.59 0.86 -18.97
CA GLY A 79 -7.13 1.89 -19.87
C GLY A 79 -6.51 3.28 -19.66
N GLY A 80 -5.25 3.34 -19.21
CA GLY A 80 -4.54 4.59 -18.88
C GLY A 80 -4.83 5.16 -17.48
N VAL A 81 -5.77 4.58 -16.73
CA VAL A 81 -6.10 5.02 -15.37
C VAL A 81 -5.34 4.19 -14.34
N PRO A 82 -4.69 4.82 -13.34
CA PRO A 82 -4.09 4.06 -12.24
C PRO A 82 -5.14 3.27 -11.46
N ALA A 83 -4.97 1.95 -11.40
CA ALA A 83 -5.87 1.01 -10.76
C ALA A 83 -5.41 0.59 -9.34
N GLY A 84 -4.14 0.83 -9.02
CA GLY A 84 -3.56 0.51 -7.73
C GLY A 84 -2.04 0.64 -7.75
N TYR A 85 -1.41 0.45 -6.59
CA TYR A 85 0.03 0.54 -6.45
C TYR A 85 0.55 -0.46 -5.42
N ILE A 86 1.85 -0.73 -5.50
CA ILE A 86 2.63 -1.35 -4.43
C ILE A 86 3.87 -0.51 -4.18
N ALA A 87 4.29 -0.44 -2.93
CA ALA A 87 5.58 0.10 -2.52
C ALA A 87 6.47 -1.05 -2.05
N LEU A 88 7.63 -1.19 -2.67
CA LEU A 88 8.62 -2.21 -2.35
C LEU A 88 9.78 -1.57 -1.60
N LYS A 89 10.27 -2.27 -0.59
CA LYS A 89 11.42 -1.85 0.21
C LYS A 89 12.39 -3.02 0.31
N GLY A 90 13.57 -2.87 -0.27
CA GLY A 90 14.64 -3.85 -0.15
C GLY A 90 15.38 -3.76 1.19
N GLU A 91 15.61 -4.90 1.84
CA GLU A 91 16.42 -5.05 3.04
C GLU A 91 17.37 -6.23 2.90
N GLY A 92 18.64 -5.97 2.58
CA GLY A 92 19.63 -7.02 2.33
C GLY A 92 19.24 -7.89 1.13
N THR A 93 18.88 -9.14 1.38
CA THR A 93 18.40 -10.09 0.37
C THR A 93 16.87 -10.24 0.33
N GLU A 94 16.16 -9.49 1.17
CA GLU A 94 14.70 -9.55 1.31
C GLU A 94 14.04 -8.30 0.70
N VAL A 95 12.77 -8.44 0.31
CA VAL A 95 11.94 -7.33 -0.17
C VAL A 95 10.62 -7.35 0.59
N GLU A 96 10.32 -6.24 1.25
CA GLU A 96 9.06 -6.00 1.95
C GLU A 96 8.07 -5.26 1.03
N VAL A 97 6.81 -5.72 1.00
CA VAL A 97 5.71 -4.99 0.37
C VAL A 97 4.99 -4.18 1.45
N GLU A 98 5.05 -2.86 1.36
CA GLU A 98 4.38 -2.03 2.36
C GLU A 98 2.86 -2.13 2.23
N ASN A 99 2.19 -2.20 3.39
CA ASN A 99 0.73 -2.13 3.50
C ASN A 99 0.01 -3.16 2.62
N TYR A 100 0.45 -4.42 2.68
CA TYR A 100 -0.06 -5.48 1.83
C TYR A 100 -1.01 -6.45 2.55
N LYS A 101 -1.96 -7.02 1.80
CA LYS A 101 -2.81 -8.14 2.23
C LYS A 101 -2.80 -9.22 1.15
N ALA A 102 -2.31 -10.42 1.47
CA ALA A 102 -2.00 -11.40 0.44
C ALA A 102 -3.15 -12.33 0.02
N ARG A 103 -3.03 -12.76 -1.24
CA ARG A 103 -3.45 -14.08 -1.74
C ARG A 103 -2.20 -14.87 -2.13
N GLY A 104 -2.03 -16.07 -1.57
CA GLY A 104 -0.98 -17.02 -1.96
C GLY A 104 0.31 -17.00 -1.14
N MET A 105 0.57 -15.94 -0.35
CA MET A 105 1.68 -15.91 0.61
C MET A 105 1.32 -16.66 1.89
N ARG A 106 2.33 -17.17 2.61
CA ARG A 106 2.16 -17.92 3.86
C ARG A 106 2.44 -17.04 5.09
N PRO A 107 1.78 -17.28 6.24
CA PRO A 107 2.14 -16.63 7.50
C PRO A 107 3.61 -16.83 7.87
N TYR A 108 4.29 -15.72 8.16
CA TYR A 108 5.67 -15.66 8.61
C TYR A 108 5.75 -15.34 10.11
N LYS A 109 5.00 -14.32 10.54
CA LYS A 109 5.05 -13.78 11.91
C LYS A 109 3.71 -13.15 12.27
N THR A 110 3.36 -13.15 13.55
CA THR A 110 2.21 -12.40 14.06
C THR A 110 2.63 -11.52 15.21
N GLU A 111 2.19 -10.27 15.22
CA GLU A 111 2.40 -9.31 16.30
C GLU A 111 1.07 -8.71 16.74
N GLN A 112 1.01 -8.30 18.01
CA GLN A 112 -0.11 -7.53 18.54
C GLN A 112 0.33 -6.08 18.68
N GLU A 113 -0.48 -5.17 18.17
CA GLU A 113 -0.26 -3.74 18.29
C GLU A 113 -1.53 -3.08 18.83
N GLU A 114 -1.35 -2.18 19.80
CA GLU A 114 -2.43 -1.29 20.22
C GLU A 114 -2.50 -0.13 19.25
N ARG A 115 -3.59 -0.07 18.48
CA ARG A 115 -3.89 1.07 17.63
C ARG A 115 -4.91 1.97 18.35
N PRO A 116 -4.79 3.30 18.23
CA PRO A 116 -5.90 4.19 18.49
C PRO A 116 -7.15 3.69 17.78
N ASP A 117 -8.32 3.86 18.40
CA ASP A 117 -9.55 3.58 17.68
C ASP A 117 -9.60 4.54 16.48
N ALA A 118 -10.10 4.07 15.33
CA ALA A 118 -10.22 4.96 14.19
C ALA A 118 -11.13 6.13 14.56
N ASP A 119 -10.62 7.36 14.49
CA ASP A 119 -11.35 8.60 14.76
C ASP A 119 -12.31 8.93 13.61
N GLY A 120 -13.24 8.01 13.34
CA GLY A 120 -14.24 8.13 12.27
C GLY A 120 -13.82 7.50 10.95
N PRO A 121 -14.59 7.75 9.87
CA PRO A 121 -14.31 7.19 8.56
C PRO A 121 -12.97 7.70 8.03
N PRO A 122 -12.25 6.88 7.24
CA PRO A 122 -11.02 7.33 6.58
C PRO A 122 -11.33 8.60 5.78
N PRO A 123 -10.44 9.61 5.81
CA PRO A 123 -10.71 10.90 5.14
C PRO A 123 -10.84 10.77 3.61
N GLY A 124 -10.42 9.63 3.05
CA GLY A 124 -10.40 9.37 1.62
C GLY A 124 -9.39 10.29 0.89
N PRO A 125 -9.34 10.22 -0.44
CA PRO A 125 -8.46 11.08 -1.23
C PRO A 125 -8.91 12.56 -1.23
N TRP A 126 -10.20 12.83 -1.00
CA TRP A 126 -10.77 14.18 -0.84
C TRP A 126 -11.99 14.16 0.10
N PRO A 127 -12.42 15.31 0.65
CA PRO A 127 -13.62 15.37 1.51
C PRO A 127 -14.86 14.81 0.81
N GLY A 128 -15.53 13.84 1.45
CA GLY A 128 -16.72 13.19 0.88
C GLY A 128 -16.44 12.11 -0.16
N ALA A 129 -15.19 11.68 -0.36
CA ALA A 129 -14.79 10.65 -1.32
C ALA A 129 -15.25 9.21 -0.97
N ASN A 130 -15.97 9.03 0.14
CA ASN A 130 -16.49 7.73 0.52
C ASN A 130 -17.32 7.18 -0.64
N ARG A 131 -16.92 6.02 -1.17
CA ARG A 131 -17.65 5.37 -2.25
C ARG A 131 -19.04 5.04 -1.72
N SER A 132 -20.06 5.74 -2.21
CA SER A 132 -21.41 5.22 -2.14
C SER A 132 -21.42 3.88 -2.85
N ALA A 133 -22.03 2.86 -2.25
CA ALA A 133 -22.22 1.60 -2.94
C ALA A 133 -22.89 1.86 -4.30
N ALA A 134 -22.24 1.43 -5.37
CA ALA A 134 -22.59 1.57 -6.79
C ALA A 134 -22.19 2.88 -7.49
N LEU A 135 -21.34 2.71 -8.51
CA LEU A 135 -21.53 3.32 -9.83
C LEU A 135 -22.22 2.27 -10.71
#